data_AF-A0A1H8SWX4-F1
#
_entry.id   AF-A0A1H8SWX4-F1
#
_cell.length_a   1.000
_cell.length_b   1.000
_cell.length_c   1.000
_cell.angle_alpha   90.00
_cell.angle_beta   90.00
_cell.angle_gamma   90.00
#
_symmetry.space_group_name_H-M   'P 1'
#
loop_
_entity.id
_entity.type
_entity.pdbx_description
1 polymer ?
#
loop_
_entity_poly.entity_id
_entity_poly.type
_entity_poly.pdbx_seq_one_letter_code
_entity_poly.pdbx_strand_id
1 'polypeptide(L)'
;MSNQELSPSGQPIYRHEARERSLVPAYGNDETIDRITEHVEKYIGPVQTVFHELASDLVHIDILIVAPTKERNFYTLITCGMSDEPMTVPAGAEAYRYAELMICLPPD
;
A
#
# COMPACT_ATOMS: atom_id res chain seq x y z
N MET A 1 14.75 26.78 10.87
CA MET A 1 15.31 25.87 9.85
C MET A 1 15.15 24.46 10.40
N SER A 2 14.49 23.56 9.67
CA SER A 2 14.35 22.17 10.11
C SER A 2 15.72 21.50 10.06
N ASN A 3 16.22 21.00 11.18
CA ASN A 3 17.45 20.21 11.24
C ASN A 3 17.13 18.80 10.70
N GLN A 4 17.10 18.67 9.37
CA GLN A 4 16.84 17.40 8.72
C GLN A 4 18.08 16.49 8.86
N GLU A 5 17.91 15.36 9.54
CA GLU A 5 18.97 14.36 9.69
C GLU A 5 19.27 13.70 8.34
N LEU A 6 20.56 13.48 8.03
CA LEU A 6 21.00 12.88 6.77
C LEU A 6 21.74 11.57 7.04
N SER A 7 21.56 10.59 6.16
CA SER A 7 22.35 9.36 6.12
C SER A 7 23.81 9.64 5.69
N PRO A 8 24.73 8.67 5.83
CA PRO A 8 26.08 8.80 5.27
C PRO A 8 26.12 9.01 3.75
N SER A 9 25.06 8.63 3.03
CA SER A 9 24.89 8.88 1.59
C SER A 9 24.22 10.22 1.27
N GLY A 10 23.97 11.07 2.27
CA GLY A 10 23.37 12.40 2.12
C GLY A 10 21.86 12.40 1.92
N GLN A 11 21.18 11.27 2.13
CA GLN A 11 19.72 11.17 1.99
C GLN A 11 19.00 11.51 3.29
N PRO A 12 17.83 12.16 3.26
CA PRO A 12 17.11 12.52 4.47
C PRO A 12 16.63 11.28 5.23
N ILE A 13 16.81 11.30 6.56
CA ILE A 13 16.28 10.31 7.49
C ILE A 13 14.96 10.86 8.06
N TYR A 14 13.87 10.14 7.80
CA TYR A 14 12.56 10.45 8.34
C TYR A 14 12.32 9.65 9.62
N ARG A 15 12.02 10.34 10.72
CA ARG A 15 11.63 9.73 11.99
C ARG A 15 10.13 9.89 12.17
N HIS A 16 9.45 8.75 12.37
CA HIS A 16 8.01 8.71 12.60
C HIS A 16 7.78 8.37 14.06
N GLU A 17 7.22 9.31 14.82
CA GLU A 17 6.74 9.02 16.18
C GLU A 17 5.43 8.25 16.09
N ALA A 18 5.30 7.21 16.91
CA ALA A 18 4.04 6.49 17.06
C ALA A 18 2.97 7.46 17.59
N ARG A 19 1.87 7.63 16.85
CA ARG A 19 0.75 8.43 17.31
C ARG A 19 -0.12 7.58 18.24
N GLU A 20 -0.40 8.09 19.44
CA GLU A 20 -1.50 7.54 20.25
C GLU A 20 -2.82 7.85 19.55
N ARG A 21 -3.55 6.81 19.14
CA ARG A 21 -4.90 6.91 18.58
C ARG A 21 -5.78 5.83 19.19
N SER A 22 -7.05 6.18 19.39
CA SER A 22 -8.08 5.23 19.78
C SER A 22 -8.28 4.20 18.67
N LEU A 23 -8.36 2.92 19.05
CA LEU A 23 -8.72 1.81 18.15
C LEU A 23 -10.12 2.06 17.60
N VAL A 24 -10.23 2.44 16.32
CA VAL A 24 -11.52 2.53 15.63
C VAL A 24 -11.55 1.38 14.64
N PRO A 25 -12.54 0.47 14.71
CA PRO A 25 -12.68 -0.56 13.70
C PRO A 25 -12.85 0.10 12.33
N ALA A 26 -11.91 -0.16 11.43
CA ALA A 26 -12.05 0.20 10.03
C ALA A 26 -12.75 -0.94 9.31
N TYR A 27 -13.95 -0.65 8.80
CA TYR A 27 -14.64 -1.53 7.87
C TYR A 27 -14.16 -1.11 6.48
N GLY A 28 -13.50 -2.01 5.75
CA GLY A 28 -13.14 -1.76 4.36
C GLY A 28 -14.39 -1.40 3.54
N ASN A 29 -14.23 -0.51 2.56
CA ASN A 29 -15.33 -0.19 1.66
C ASN A 29 -15.39 -1.23 0.55
N ASP A 30 -16.42 -2.09 0.57
CA ASP A 30 -16.64 -3.14 -0.43
C ASP A 30 -16.59 -2.61 -1.88
N GLU A 31 -17.15 -1.42 -2.15
CA GLU A 31 -17.11 -0.82 -3.48
C GLU A 31 -15.67 -0.45 -3.89
N THR A 32 -14.87 0.08 -2.96
CA THR A 32 -13.47 0.41 -3.21
C THR A 32 -12.67 -0.86 -3.49
N ILE A 33 -12.86 -1.90 -2.69
CA ILE A 33 -12.18 -3.19 -2.81
C ILE A 33 -12.47 -3.82 -4.19
N ASP A 34 -13.74 -3.85 -4.58
CA ASP A 34 -14.15 -4.40 -5.88
C ASP A 34 -13.51 -3.63 -7.03
N ARG A 35 -13.54 -2.29 -7.00
CA ARG A 35 -12.98 -1.45 -8.07
C ARG A 35 -11.46 -1.58 -8.19
N ILE A 36 -10.74 -1.67 -7.07
CA ILE A 36 -9.29 -1.89 -7.08
C ILE A 36 -8.98 -3.27 -7.63
N THR A 37 -9.71 -4.31 -7.18
CA THR A 37 -9.53 -5.68 -7.65
C THR A 37 -9.77 -5.79 -9.15
N GLU A 38 -10.89 -5.26 -9.67
CA GLU A 38 -11.19 -5.22 -11.11
C GLU A 38 -10.08 -4.50 -11.91
N HIS A 39 -9.54 -3.40 -11.37
CA HIS A 39 -8.45 -2.68 -12.02
C HIS A 39 -7.18 -3.52 -12.08
N VAL A 40 -6.80 -4.18 -10.98
CA VAL A 40 -5.64 -5.08 -10.94
C VAL A 40 -5.82 -6.25 -11.92
N GLU A 41 -6.98 -6.89 -11.93
CA GLU A 41 -7.26 -8.00 -12.83
C GLU A 41 -7.21 -7.61 -14.30
N LYS A 42 -7.72 -6.42 -14.63
CA LYS A 42 -7.73 -5.90 -16.00
C LYS A 42 -6.35 -5.58 -16.55
N TYR A 43 -5.45 -5.03 -15.71
CA TYR A 43 -4.19 -4.45 -16.19
C TYR A 43 -2.93 -5.21 -15.78
N ILE A 44 -2.99 -5.97 -14.69
CA ILE A 44 -1.83 -6.70 -14.14
C ILE A 44 -2.00 -8.19 -14.36
N GLY A 45 -3.17 -8.74 -14.03
CA GLY A 45 -3.49 -10.17 -14.17
C GLY A 45 -4.41 -10.65 -13.04
N PRO A 46 -4.92 -11.88 -13.15
CA PRO A 46 -5.89 -12.43 -12.19
C PRO A 46 -5.29 -12.47 -10.78
N VAL A 47 -6.08 -12.05 -9.79
CA VAL A 47 -5.67 -12.14 -8.39
C VAL A 47 -5.69 -13.61 -7.99
N GLN A 48 -4.52 -14.15 -7.64
CA GLN A 48 -4.39 -15.55 -7.23
C GLN A 48 -4.81 -15.75 -5.78
N THR A 49 -4.38 -14.84 -4.92
CA THR A 49 -4.57 -14.92 -3.47
C THR A 49 -4.73 -13.51 -2.91
N VAL A 50 -5.55 -13.37 -1.89
CA VAL A 50 -5.63 -12.16 -1.07
C VAL A 50 -5.11 -12.50 0.32
N PHE A 51 -4.14 -11.73 0.82
CA PHE A 51 -3.78 -11.79 2.24
C PHE A 51 -4.56 -10.73 2.99
N HIS A 52 -5.43 -11.20 3.88
CA HIS A 52 -6.18 -10.34 4.76
C HIS A 52 -5.37 -9.98 6.00
N GLU A 53 -5.44 -8.71 6.39
CA GLU A 53 -4.85 -8.25 7.65
C GLU A 53 -5.53 -8.96 8.83
N LEU A 54 -4.75 -9.62 9.69
CA LEU A 54 -5.28 -10.42 10.80
C LEU A 54 -5.92 -9.56 11.91
N ALA A 55 -5.46 -8.32 12.09
CA ALA A 55 -6.03 -7.33 12.98
C ALA A 55 -5.56 -5.94 12.54
N SER A 56 -6.48 -4.99 12.35
CA SER A 56 -6.15 -3.60 12.02
C SER A 56 -6.78 -2.62 12.99
N ASP A 57 -5.99 -1.65 13.40
CA ASP A 57 -6.36 -0.57 14.33
C ASP A 57 -6.86 0.70 13.60
N LEU A 58 -6.71 0.77 12.27
CA LEU A 58 -6.89 2.02 11.51
C LEU A 58 -7.51 1.89 10.11
N VAL A 59 -7.11 0.91 9.31
CA VAL A 59 -7.59 0.66 7.92
C VAL A 59 -7.38 -0.80 7.60
N HIS A 60 -8.42 -1.48 7.10
CA HIS A 60 -8.29 -2.88 6.68
C HIS A 60 -7.46 -2.96 5.40
N ILE A 61 -6.17 -3.29 5.51
CA ILE A 61 -5.28 -3.35 4.33
C ILE A 61 -5.08 -4.80 3.91
N ASP A 62 -5.68 -5.15 2.77
CA ASP A 62 -5.44 -6.42 2.10
C ASP A 62 -4.24 -6.33 1.16
N ILE A 63 -3.61 -7.47 0.88
CA ILE A 63 -2.62 -7.60 -0.19
C ILE A 63 -3.17 -8.51 -1.28
N LEU A 64 -3.42 -7.93 -2.46
CA LEU A 64 -3.75 -8.65 -3.69
C LEU A 64 -2.46 -9.21 -4.28
N ILE A 65 -2.43 -10.52 -4.54
CA ILE A 65 -1.26 -11.22 -5.11
C ILE A 65 -1.58 -11.67 -6.52
N VAL A 66 -0.82 -11.15 -7.48
CA VAL A 66 -0.83 -11.63 -8.88
C VAL A 66 0.42 -12.48 -9.11
N ALA A 67 0.20 -13.71 -9.58
CA ALA A 67 1.27 -14.67 -9.82
C ALA A 67 2.11 -14.31 -11.07
N PRO A 68 3.38 -14.75 -11.13
CA PRO A 68 4.22 -14.61 -12.32
C PRO A 68 3.59 -15.25 -13.56
N THR A 69 3.76 -14.59 -14.71
CA THR A 69 3.49 -15.17 -16.03
C THR A 69 4.79 -15.26 -16.84
N LYS A 70 4.73 -15.87 -18.02
CA LYS A 70 5.89 -15.92 -18.93
C LYS A 70 6.30 -14.52 -19.40
N GLU A 71 5.34 -13.62 -19.55
CA GLU A 71 5.53 -12.23 -19.98
C GLU A 71 5.93 -11.31 -18.82
N ARG A 72 5.51 -11.65 -17.58
CA ARG A 72 5.75 -10.90 -16.35
C ARG A 72 6.24 -11.85 -15.26
N ASN A 73 7.51 -12.23 -15.31
CA ASN A 73 8.09 -13.27 -14.46
C ASN A 73 8.46 -12.74 -13.05
N PHE A 74 7.47 -12.25 -12.32
CA PHE A 74 7.60 -11.82 -10.92
C PHE A 74 6.21 -11.76 -10.27
N TYR A 75 6.15 -11.96 -8.96
CA TYR A 75 4.92 -11.71 -8.20
C TYR A 75 4.68 -10.21 -8.14
N THR A 76 3.44 -9.79 -8.33
CA THR A 76 3.04 -8.41 -8.03
C THR A 76 2.15 -8.44 -6.80
N LEU A 77 2.61 -7.79 -5.73
CA LEU A 77 1.83 -7.56 -4.51
C LEU A 77 1.32 -6.14 -4.56
N ILE A 78 0.01 -5.95 -4.37
CA ILE A 78 -0.66 -4.66 -4.41
C ILE A 78 -1.48 -4.51 -3.14
N THR A 79 -1.40 -3.36 -2.47
CA THR A 79 -2.28 -3.06 -1.33
C THR A 79 -3.70 -2.78 -1.80
N CYS A 80 -4.68 -3.08 -0.96
CA CYS A 80 -6.07 -2.72 -1.17
C CYS A 80 -6.63 -2.22 0.18
N GLY A 81 -7.02 -0.94 0.22
CA GLY A 81 -7.51 -0.28 1.44
C GLY A 81 -6.56 0.77 2.01
N MET A 82 -5.31 0.91 1.51
CA MET A 82 -4.47 2.06 1.90
C MET A 82 -5.06 3.39 1.42
N SER A 83 -5.85 3.35 0.36
CA SER A 83 -6.55 4.51 -0.19
C SER A 83 -7.85 4.87 0.54
N ASP A 84 -8.28 4.11 1.56
CA ASP A 84 -9.48 4.44 2.32
C ASP A 84 -9.29 5.67 3.23
N GLU A 85 -8.05 5.98 3.63
CA GLU A 85 -7.68 7.15 4.42
C GLU A 85 -6.45 7.86 3.83
N PRO A 86 -6.31 9.20 4.00
CA PRO A 86 -5.21 9.93 3.42
C PRO A 86 -3.88 9.62 4.13
N MET A 87 -2.90 9.17 3.36
CA MET A 87 -1.52 8.99 3.82
C MET A 87 -0.83 10.33 4.10
N THR A 88 0.17 10.28 4.99
CA THR A 88 1.13 11.37 5.14
C THR A 88 2.13 11.29 3.98
N VAL A 89 2.10 12.26 3.09
CA VAL A 89 2.95 12.29 1.89
C VAL A 89 3.93 13.48 1.94
N PRO A 90 5.07 13.40 1.23
CA PRO A 90 5.98 14.53 1.06
C PRO A 90 5.29 15.73 0.38
N ALA A 91 5.85 16.93 0.57
CA ALA A 91 5.37 18.13 -0.13
C ALA A 91 5.51 17.94 -1.66
N GLY A 92 4.45 18.28 -2.39
CA GLY A 92 4.36 18.08 -3.85
C GLY A 92 3.83 16.71 -4.27
N ALA A 93 3.57 15.80 -3.33
CA ALA A 93 3.02 14.47 -3.58
C ALA A 93 1.56 14.32 -3.11
N GLU A 94 0.84 15.44 -2.88
CA GLU A 94 -0.50 15.47 -2.30
C GLU A 94 -1.56 14.74 -3.13
N ALA A 95 -1.30 14.55 -4.43
CA ALA A 95 -2.11 13.74 -5.34
C ALA A 95 -2.09 12.24 -5.00
N TYR A 96 -1.06 11.77 -4.29
CA TYR A 96 -0.87 10.36 -3.94
C TYR A 96 -1.36 10.01 -2.53
N ARG A 97 -2.10 10.92 -1.87
CA ARG A 97 -2.60 10.67 -0.50
C ARG A 97 -3.54 9.47 -0.41
N TYR A 98 -4.19 9.10 -1.50
CA TYR A 98 -5.12 7.97 -1.59
C TYR A 98 -4.62 6.94 -2.61
N ALA A 99 -3.31 6.68 -2.63
CA ALA A 99 -2.71 5.70 -3.52
C ALA A 99 -2.67 4.31 -2.87
N GLU A 100 -2.71 3.28 -3.71
CA GLU A 100 -2.26 1.94 -3.33
C GLU A 100 -0.77 1.78 -3.69
N LEU A 101 -0.05 0.98 -2.91
CA LEU A 101 1.35 0.64 -3.14
C LEU A 101 1.44 -0.72 -3.83
N MET A 102 2.48 -0.88 -4.66
CA MET A 102 2.79 -2.19 -5.24
C MET A 102 4.29 -2.48 -5.24
N ILE A 103 4.63 -3.76 -5.16
CA ILE A 103 6.00 -4.25 -5.30
C ILE A 103 6.04 -5.47 -6.21
N CYS A 104 7.11 -5.56 -7.00
CA CYS A 104 7.38 -6.68 -7.89
C CYS A 104 8.50 -7.53 -7.27
N LEU A 105 8.19 -8.76 -6.90
CA LEU A 105 9.13 -9.68 -6.26
C LEU A 105 9.56 -10.77 -7.24
N PRO A 106 10.86 -11.09 -7.34
CA PRO A 106 11.32 -12.23 -8.11
C PRO A 106 10.52 -13.50 -7.74
N PRO A 107 10.36 -14.45 -8.67
CA PRO A 107 9.62 -15.67 -8.42
C PRO A 107 10.34 -16.62 -7.44
N ASP A 108 11.65 -16.38 -7.20
CA ASP A 108 12.57 -17.15 -6.36
C ASP A 108 13.34 -16.26 -5.37
#